data_AF-L5NBI1-F1
#
_entry.id   AF-L5NBI1-F1
#
_cell.length_a   1.000
_cell.length_b   1.000
_cell.length_c   1.000
_cell.angle_alpha   90.00
_cell.angle_beta   90.00
_cell.angle_gamma   90.00
#
_symmetry.space_group_name_H-M   'P 1'
#
loop_
_entity.id
_entity.type
_entity.pdbx_description
1 polymer ?
#
loop_
_entity_poly.entity_id
_entity_poly.type
_entity_poly.pdbx_seq_one_letter_code
_entity_poly.pdbx_strand_id
1 'polypeptide(L)'
;DLPLVVDTVDAQGSSAGEVRIPAEGAPTVLDLFATWCAPCVAQMESLRTLHEEFGDDVAFVSVTNERLGGGLTMDDIRDWWAEHDGNWTVGHDPDSSLMRAVRANGLPYLVVFDADGEATWTHRGLASEENLRAAVEDVA
;
A
#
# COMPACT_ATOMS: atom_id res chain seq x y z
N ASP A 1 -1.02 8.27 -15.30
CA ASP A 1 0.29 7.76 -15.75
C ASP A 1 0.77 6.66 -14.82
N LEU A 2 0.05 5.54 -14.82
CA LEU A 2 0.51 4.29 -14.24
C LEU A 2 0.98 3.39 -15.40
N PRO A 3 1.95 2.50 -15.17
CA PRO A 3 2.56 2.17 -13.89
C PRO A 3 3.66 3.15 -13.45
N LEU A 4 3.92 3.18 -12.14
CA LEU A 4 5.05 3.87 -11.53
C LEU A 4 5.99 2.87 -10.85
N VAL A 5 7.28 3.22 -10.77
CA VAL A 5 8.29 2.46 -10.03
C VAL A 5 8.61 3.23 -8.76
N VAL A 6 8.61 2.53 -7.62
CA VAL A 6 8.80 3.10 -6.29
C VAL A 6 9.89 2.33 -5.55
N ASP A 7 10.79 3.04 -4.88
CA ASP A 7 11.82 2.45 -4.02
C ASP A 7 11.16 1.71 -2.84
N THR A 8 11.58 0.46 -2.61
CA THR A 8 11.07 -0.36 -1.52
C THR A 8 11.96 -0.29 -0.28
N VAL A 9 11.34 -0.42 0.88
CA VAL A 9 12.02 -0.37 2.18
C VAL A 9 12.38 -1.79 2.61
N ASP A 10 13.63 -2.00 3.03
CA ASP A 10 14.05 -3.21 3.73
C ASP A 10 13.41 -3.23 5.13
N ALA A 11 12.37 -4.04 5.31
CA ALA A 11 11.51 -4.10 6.49
C ALA A 11 10.88 -5.50 6.62
N GLN A 12 10.12 -5.78 7.68
CA GLN A 12 9.43 -7.07 7.82
C GLN A 12 8.55 -7.38 6.60
N GLY A 13 8.78 -8.52 5.94
CA GLY A 13 8.03 -8.93 4.73
C GLY A 13 8.36 -8.13 3.45
N SER A 14 9.32 -7.21 3.49
CA SER A 14 9.74 -6.37 2.36
C SER A 14 11.26 -6.37 2.21
N SER A 15 11.77 -6.13 1.01
CA SER A 15 13.23 -6.05 0.75
C SER A 15 13.55 -4.73 0.08
N ALA A 16 14.75 -4.17 0.31
CA ALA A 16 15.21 -3.00 -0.44
C ALA A 16 15.35 -3.31 -1.94
N GLY A 17 14.93 -2.36 -2.77
CA GLY A 17 14.84 -2.52 -4.22
C GLY A 17 13.82 -1.55 -4.80
N GLU A 18 13.06 -2.02 -5.80
CA GLU A 18 12.03 -1.26 -6.48
C GLU A 18 10.80 -2.14 -6.72
N VAL A 19 9.61 -1.55 -6.69
CA VAL A 19 8.36 -2.20 -7.04
C VAL A 19 7.63 -1.41 -8.13
N ARG A 20 7.08 -2.12 -9.12
CA ARG A 20 6.20 -1.55 -10.14
C ARG A 20 4.76 -1.61 -9.65
N ILE A 21 4.06 -0.47 -9.69
CA ILE A 21 2.67 -0.34 -9.24
C ILE A 21 1.81 0.25 -10.37
N PRO A 22 0.75 -0.44 -10.82
CA PRO A 22 0.39 -1.81 -10.45
C PRO A 22 1.42 -2.84 -10.96
N ALA A 23 1.40 -4.03 -10.36
CA ALA A 23 2.22 -5.16 -10.78
C ALA A 23 1.86 -5.58 -12.23
N GLU A 24 2.83 -6.14 -12.95
CA GLU A 24 2.60 -6.59 -14.33
C GLU A 24 2.00 -8.00 -14.32
N GLY A 25 0.79 -8.16 -14.87
CA GLY A 25 0.14 -9.46 -15.05
C GLY A 25 -0.44 -10.07 -13.79
N ALA A 26 -0.56 -9.29 -12.70
CA ALA A 26 -1.17 -9.71 -11.45
C ALA A 26 -2.01 -8.56 -10.85
N PRO A 27 -3.16 -8.85 -10.24
CA PRO A 27 -3.92 -7.85 -9.51
C PRO A 27 -3.07 -7.21 -8.40
N THR A 28 -3.37 -5.96 -8.04
CA THR A 28 -2.58 -5.23 -7.04
C THR A 28 -3.49 -4.48 -6.08
N VAL A 29 -3.26 -4.63 -4.78
CA VAL A 29 -3.77 -3.75 -3.73
C VAL A 29 -2.70 -2.72 -3.41
N LEU A 30 -2.98 -1.46 -3.69
CA LEU A 30 -2.18 -0.31 -3.27
C LEU A 30 -2.82 0.34 -2.04
N ASP A 31 -2.08 0.42 -0.95
CA ASP A 31 -2.43 1.18 0.25
C ASP A 31 -1.51 2.40 0.40
N LEU A 32 -2.09 3.59 0.32
CA LEU A 32 -1.37 4.84 0.60
C LEU A 32 -1.58 5.24 2.05
N PHE A 33 -0.49 5.31 2.82
CA PHE A 33 -0.52 5.52 4.26
C PHE A 33 0.52 6.56 4.73
N ALA A 34 0.50 6.85 6.02
CA ALA A 34 1.57 7.58 6.71
C ALA A 34 1.63 7.14 8.18
N THR A 35 2.80 7.15 8.80
CA THR A 35 3.01 6.68 10.18
C THR A 35 2.22 7.48 11.23
N TRP A 36 1.96 8.77 10.97
CA TRP A 36 1.15 9.62 11.85
C TRP A 36 -0.38 9.48 11.65
N CYS A 37 -0.81 8.69 10.67
CA CYS A 37 -2.21 8.54 10.31
C CYS A 37 -2.91 7.47 11.17
N ALA A 38 -3.64 7.90 12.20
CA ALA A 38 -4.35 6.98 13.08
C ALA A 38 -5.35 6.04 12.36
N PRO A 39 -6.14 6.48 11.35
CA PRO A 39 -6.97 5.55 10.59
C PRO A 39 -6.17 4.54 9.75
N CYS A 40 -4.94 4.85 9.37
CA CYS A 40 -4.07 3.94 8.64
C CYS A 40 -3.65 2.76 9.52
N VAL A 41 -3.39 3.00 10.82
CA VAL A 41 -3.15 1.91 11.80
C VAL A 41 -4.33 0.94 11.85
N ALA A 42 -5.57 1.45 11.85
CA ALA A 42 -6.76 0.60 11.83
C ALA A 42 -6.92 -0.18 10.51
N GLN A 43 -6.42 0.36 9.39
CA GLN A 43 -6.47 -0.32 8.09
C GLN A 43 -5.55 -1.55 8.05
N MET A 44 -4.41 -1.51 8.76
CA MET A 44 -3.41 -2.59 8.78
C MET A 44 -4.00 -3.94 9.16
N GLU A 45 -4.95 -4.00 10.11
CA GLU A 45 -5.58 -5.27 10.53
C GLU A 45 -6.28 -5.97 9.35
N SER A 46 -7.08 -5.23 8.59
CA SER A 46 -7.79 -5.78 7.42
C SER A 46 -6.83 -6.12 6.27
N LEU A 47 -5.77 -5.32 6.07
CA LEU A 47 -4.77 -5.59 5.03
C LEU A 47 -3.97 -6.86 5.36
N ARG A 48 -3.61 -7.07 6.62
CA ARG A 48 -2.95 -8.29 7.08
C ARG A 48 -3.82 -9.52 6.82
N THR A 49 -5.08 -9.48 7.23
CA THR A 49 -6.04 -10.59 6.99
C THR A 49 -6.14 -10.91 5.49
N LEU A 50 -6.30 -9.90 4.63
CA LEU A 50 -6.43 -10.14 3.19
C LEU A 50 -5.11 -10.57 2.54
N HIS A 51 -3.97 -10.05 2.99
CA HIS A 51 -2.67 -10.50 2.51
C HIS A 51 -2.40 -11.97 2.88
N GLU A 52 -2.78 -12.41 4.08
CA GLU A 52 -2.70 -13.82 4.47
C GLU A 52 -3.55 -14.75 3.58
N GLU A 53 -4.67 -14.25 3.04
CA GLU A 53 -5.60 -15.02 2.22
C GLU A 53 -5.31 -14.96 0.71
N PHE A 54 -4.85 -13.81 0.21
CA PHE A 54 -4.74 -13.52 -1.22
C PHE A 54 -3.32 -13.17 -1.68
N GLY A 55 -2.34 -13.05 -0.77
CA GLY A 55 -0.99 -12.54 -1.09
C GLY A 55 -0.18 -13.38 -2.07
N ASP A 56 -0.58 -14.63 -2.31
CA ASP A 56 0.02 -15.50 -3.33
C ASP A 56 -0.47 -15.17 -4.76
N ASP A 57 -1.69 -14.62 -4.90
CA ASP A 57 -2.36 -14.33 -6.18
C ASP A 57 -2.43 -12.81 -6.47
N VAL A 58 -2.42 -11.98 -5.43
CA VAL A 58 -2.59 -10.52 -5.49
C VAL A 58 -1.39 -9.83 -4.85
N ALA A 59 -0.80 -8.87 -5.56
CA ALA A 59 0.31 -8.08 -5.03
C ALA A 59 -0.20 -7.04 -4.01
N PHE A 60 0.25 -7.12 -2.76
CA PHE A 60 -0.02 -6.08 -1.76
C PHE A 60 1.18 -5.14 -1.64
N VAL A 61 0.93 -3.83 -1.79
CA VAL A 61 1.95 -2.79 -1.68
C VAL A 61 1.42 -1.62 -0.85
N SER A 62 2.03 -1.37 0.31
CA SER A 62 1.77 -0.15 1.09
C SER A 62 2.84 0.90 0.79
N VAL A 63 2.46 2.15 0.54
CA VAL A 63 3.42 3.23 0.20
C VAL A 63 3.15 4.46 1.06
N THR A 64 4.20 4.93 1.74
CA THR A 64 4.19 6.23 2.43
C THR A 64 4.84 7.31 1.58
N ASN A 65 4.31 8.53 1.64
CA ASN A 65 4.90 9.71 1.01
C ASN A 65 5.63 10.64 1.99
N GLU A 66 5.86 10.17 3.22
CA GLU A 66 6.44 11.01 4.27
C GLU A 66 7.85 11.45 3.95
N ARG A 67 8.16 12.73 4.18
CA ARG A 67 9.51 13.26 3.91
C ARG A 67 10.44 12.93 5.07
N LEU A 68 11.51 12.20 4.78
CA LEU A 68 12.57 11.93 5.76
C LEU A 68 13.31 13.23 6.13
N GLY A 69 13.77 13.30 7.37
CA GLY A 69 14.36 14.49 7.99
C GLY A 69 13.44 15.11 9.04
N GLY A 70 13.93 16.14 9.74
CA GLY A 70 13.13 16.85 10.75
C GLY A 70 12.69 16.01 11.95
N GLY A 71 13.30 14.83 12.15
CA GLY A 71 12.96 13.91 13.24
C GLY A 71 12.40 12.56 12.76
N LEU A 72 12.00 12.45 11.49
CA LEU A 72 11.60 11.18 10.88
C LEU A 72 12.77 10.55 10.09
N THR A 73 13.03 9.29 10.34
CA THR A 73 14.04 8.48 9.66
C THR A 73 13.40 7.27 8.99
N MET A 74 14.17 6.56 8.15
CA MET A 74 13.68 5.31 7.57
C MET A 74 13.54 4.21 8.63
N ASP A 75 14.30 4.27 9.72
CA ASP A 75 14.17 3.33 10.83
C ASP A 75 12.84 3.52 11.56
N ASP A 76 12.35 4.76 11.70
CA ASP A 76 11.02 5.00 12.28
C ASP A 76 9.90 4.38 11.43
N ILE A 77 10.04 4.40 10.09
CA ILE A 77 9.10 3.73 9.17
C ILE A 77 9.16 2.21 9.34
N ARG A 78 10.36 1.64 9.45
CA ARG A 78 10.55 0.20 9.68
C ARG A 78 9.96 -0.25 11.02
N ASP A 79 10.17 0.54 12.07
CA ASP A 79 9.68 0.26 13.41
C ASP A 79 8.15 0.34 13.44
N TRP A 80 7.55 1.38 12.84
CA TRP A 80 6.10 1.49 12.68
C TRP A 80 5.52 0.29 11.90
N TRP A 81 6.19 -0.09 10.81
CA TRP A 81 5.78 -1.22 9.98
C TRP A 81 5.74 -2.53 10.79
N ALA A 82 6.79 -2.82 11.56
CA ALA A 82 6.86 -4.00 12.40
C ALA A 82 5.91 -3.94 13.61
N GLU A 83 5.72 -2.76 14.22
CA GLU A 83 4.78 -2.57 15.34
C GLU A 83 3.33 -2.85 14.94
N HIS A 84 3.00 -2.67 13.66
CA HIS A 84 1.65 -2.89 13.11
C HIS A 84 1.54 -4.15 12.24
N ASP A 85 2.42 -5.13 12.48
CA ASP A 85 2.42 -6.44 11.83
C ASP A 85 2.42 -6.38 10.29
N GLY A 86 3.04 -5.34 9.73
CA GLY A 86 3.28 -5.23 8.30
C GLY A 86 4.18 -6.37 7.83
N ASN A 87 3.73 -7.10 6.81
CA ASN A 87 4.46 -8.29 6.34
C ASN A 87 4.27 -8.53 4.83
N TRP A 88 4.18 -7.45 4.07
CA TRP A 88 4.15 -7.41 2.60
C TRP A 88 5.06 -6.28 2.10
N THR A 89 5.03 -5.99 0.80
CA THR A 89 5.90 -4.96 0.22
C THR A 89 5.54 -3.58 0.76
N VAL A 90 6.55 -2.84 1.25
CA VAL A 90 6.41 -1.43 1.66
C VAL A 90 7.34 -0.54 0.85
N GLY A 91 6.80 0.54 0.31
CA GLY A 91 7.50 1.52 -0.52
C GLY A 91 7.52 2.93 0.04
N HIS A 92 8.40 3.76 -0.50
CA HIS A 92 8.55 5.16 -0.13
C HIS A 92 8.50 6.07 -1.36
N ASP A 93 7.47 6.94 -1.44
CA ASP A 93 7.24 7.88 -2.55
C ASP A 93 7.18 9.34 -2.03
N PRO A 94 8.33 9.95 -1.67
CA PRO A 94 8.37 11.28 -1.04
C PRO A 94 7.88 12.43 -1.96
N ASP A 95 7.79 12.17 -3.27
CA ASP A 95 7.27 13.11 -4.27
C ASP A 95 5.75 13.02 -4.45
N SER A 96 5.08 12.09 -3.75
CA SER A 96 3.64 11.86 -3.86
C SER A 96 3.20 11.61 -5.31
N SER A 97 4.03 10.93 -6.09
CA SER A 97 3.77 10.58 -7.48
C SER A 97 2.59 9.63 -7.61
N LEU A 98 2.50 8.61 -6.77
CA LEU A 98 1.36 7.69 -6.70
C LEU A 98 0.07 8.42 -6.31
N MET A 99 0.10 9.24 -5.25
CA MET A 99 -1.08 10.01 -4.83
C MET A 99 -1.61 10.87 -5.99
N ARG A 100 -0.73 11.52 -6.75
CA ARG A 100 -1.12 12.30 -7.95
C ARG A 100 -1.67 11.41 -9.05
N ALA A 101 -1.02 10.27 -9.32
CA ALA A 101 -1.41 9.35 -10.38
C ALA A 101 -2.81 8.77 -10.16
N VAL A 102 -3.14 8.40 -8.92
CA VAL A 102 -4.47 7.86 -8.54
C VAL A 102 -5.46 8.95 -8.10
N ARG A 103 -5.06 10.23 -8.15
CA ARG A 103 -5.85 11.39 -7.73
C ARG A 103 -6.32 11.32 -6.26
N ALA A 104 -5.51 10.71 -5.39
CA ALA A 104 -5.74 10.68 -3.95
C ALA A 104 -5.65 12.09 -3.35
N ASN A 105 -6.59 12.41 -2.46
CA ASN A 105 -6.67 13.71 -1.78
C ASN A 105 -6.77 13.58 -0.25
N GLY A 106 -6.29 12.45 0.29
CA GLY A 106 -6.27 12.15 1.71
C GLY A 106 -5.68 10.77 1.98
N LEU A 107 -5.47 10.46 3.26
CA LEU A 107 -5.00 9.16 3.73
C LEU A 107 -5.98 8.60 4.79
N PRO A 108 -6.06 7.26 4.95
CA PRO A 108 -5.54 6.27 4.00
C PRO A 108 -6.29 6.36 2.67
N TYR A 109 -5.66 5.86 1.61
CA TYR A 109 -6.28 5.75 0.30
C TYR A 109 -5.91 4.42 -0.33
N LEU A 110 -6.93 3.62 -0.64
CA LEU A 110 -6.76 2.30 -1.22
C LEU A 110 -7.12 2.33 -2.70
N VAL A 111 -6.39 1.53 -3.48
CA VAL A 111 -6.71 1.23 -4.87
C VAL A 111 -6.56 -0.26 -5.08
N VAL A 112 -7.55 -0.88 -5.73
CA VAL A 112 -7.43 -2.24 -6.28
C VAL A 112 -7.30 -2.11 -7.79
N PHE A 113 -6.28 -2.76 -8.32
CA PHE A 113 -6.03 -2.90 -9.76
C PHE A 113 -6.25 -4.35 -10.17
N ASP A 114 -6.80 -4.55 -11.36
CA ASP A 114 -6.81 -5.88 -12.00
C ASP A 114 -5.46 -6.23 -12.63
N ALA A 115 -5.35 -7.43 -13.22
CA ALA A 115 -4.13 -7.94 -13.83
C ALA A 115 -3.69 -7.17 -15.11
N ASP A 116 -4.60 -6.41 -15.73
CA ASP A 116 -4.30 -5.53 -16.86
C ASP A 116 -3.80 -4.14 -16.37
N GLY A 117 -3.87 -3.90 -15.05
CA GLY A 117 -3.43 -2.67 -14.40
C GLY A 117 -4.49 -1.57 -14.39
N GLU A 118 -5.76 -1.89 -14.66
CA GLU A 118 -6.85 -0.94 -14.55
C GLU A 118 -7.33 -0.84 -13.09
N ALA A 119 -7.57 0.38 -12.61
CA ALA A 119 -8.11 0.60 -11.27
C ALA A 119 -9.60 0.25 -11.26
N THR A 120 -9.96 -0.88 -10.64
CA THR A 120 -11.33 -1.38 -10.55
C THR A 120 -12.06 -0.82 -9.33
N TRP A 121 -11.32 -0.47 -8.27
CA TRP A 121 -11.88 0.08 -7.05
C TRP A 121 -10.93 1.07 -6.37
N THR A 122 -11.49 2.11 -5.76
CA THR A 122 -10.75 3.07 -4.94
C THR A 122 -11.55 3.43 -3.70
N HIS A 123 -10.87 3.68 -2.58
CA HIS A 123 -11.54 4.14 -1.37
C HIS A 123 -10.69 5.13 -0.58
N ARG A 124 -11.34 6.17 -0.06
CA ARG A 124 -10.71 7.20 0.76
C ARG A 124 -11.15 7.06 2.21
N GLY A 125 -10.17 7.04 3.12
CA GLY A 125 -10.40 6.79 4.54
C GLY A 125 -10.39 5.30 4.85
N LEU A 126 -10.70 4.95 6.10
CA LEU A 126 -10.74 3.56 6.54
C LEU A 126 -11.82 2.79 5.76
N ALA A 127 -11.41 1.75 5.03
CA ALA A 127 -12.32 0.79 4.43
C ALA A 127 -12.72 -0.26 5.46
N SER A 128 -13.98 -0.74 5.39
CA SER A 128 -14.32 -1.98 6.08
C SER A 128 -13.63 -3.16 5.41
N GLU A 129 -13.30 -4.19 6.18
CA GLU A 129 -12.76 -5.43 5.63
C GLU A 129 -13.69 -6.02 4.58
N GLU A 130 -15.01 -6.03 4.81
CA GLU A 130 -16.02 -6.52 3.86
C GLU A 130 -15.92 -5.85 2.48
N ASN A 131 -15.79 -4.51 2.44
CA ASN A 131 -15.73 -3.79 1.19
C ASN A 131 -14.40 -4.00 0.47
N LEU A 132 -13.29 -4.01 1.21
CA LEU A 132 -11.97 -4.25 0.62
C LEU A 132 -11.86 -5.69 0.12
N ARG A 133 -12.35 -6.66 0.88
CA ARG A 133 -12.41 -8.07 0.50
C ARG A 133 -13.19 -8.26 -0.80
N ALA A 134 -14.41 -7.71 -0.89
CA ALA A 134 -15.21 -7.82 -2.11
C ALA A 134 -14.47 -7.25 -3.34
N ALA A 135 -13.78 -6.12 -3.18
CA ALA A 135 -12.99 -5.54 -4.27
C ALA A 135 -11.78 -6.41 -4.68
N VAL A 136 -11.15 -7.11 -3.73
CA VAL A 136 -10.04 -8.05 -3.99
C VAL A 136 -10.56 -9.33 -4.65
N GLU A 137 -11.67 -9.89 -4.17
CA GLU A 137 -12.31 -11.09 -4.74
C GLU A 137 -12.76 -10.90 -6.20
N ASP A 138 -13.13 -9.67 -6.59
CA ASP A 138 -13.51 -9.34 -7.97
C ASP A 138 -12.33 -9.40 -8.96
N VAL A 139 -11.09 -9.35 -8.48
CA VAL A 139 -9.88 -9.34 -9.33
C VAL A 139 -8.94 -10.54 -9.12
N ALA A 140 -9.06 -11.25 -8.00
CA ALA A 140 -8.22 -12.41 -7.66
C ALA A 140 -8.48 -13.66 -8.53
#